data_AF-B4JTV8-F1
#
_entry.id   AF-B4JTV8-F1
#
_cell.length_a   1.000
_cell.length_b   1.000
_cell.length_c   1.000
_cell.angle_alpha   90.00
_cell.angle_beta   90.00
_cell.angle_gamma   90.00
#
_symmetry.space_group_name_H-M   'P 1'
#
loop_
_entity.id
_entity.type
_entity.pdbx_description
1 polymer ?
#
loop_
_entity_poly.entity_id
_entity_poly.type
_entity_poly.pdbx_seq_one_letter_code
_entity_poly.pdbx_strand_id
1 'polypeptide(L)' 'MYGQLLSVQASTKCHDVCPRVYRVVCAQHDGCFRTFANICVMEMYNCKYQKAYQIVSEKACEIISNKELQKLEL' A
#
# COMPACT_ATOMS: atom_id res chain seq x y z
N MET A 1 25.49 -9.01 25.38
CA MET A 1 25.67 -9.54 24.02
C MET A 1 24.91 -8.64 23.07
N TYR A 2 25.61 -7.73 22.38
CA TYR A 2 25.00 -6.69 21.57
C TYR A 2 24.36 -7.31 20.32
N GLY A 3 23.03 -7.21 20.23
CA GLY A 3 22.27 -7.64 19.06
C GLY A 3 22.61 -6.78 17.86
N GLN A 4 23.35 -7.37 16.91
CA GLN A 4 23.65 -6.73 15.65
C GLN A 4 22.36 -6.64 14.82
N LEU A 5 21.93 -5.40 14.55
CA LEU A 5 21.01 -5.05 13.48
C LEU A 5 21.51 -5.70 12.19
N LEU A 6 20.87 -6.78 11.77
CA LEU A 6 21.05 -7.33 10.44
C LEU A 6 20.35 -6.37 9.47
N SER A 7 21.10 -5.39 8.97
CA SER A 7 20.81 -4.74 7.70
C SER A 7 20.93 -5.82 6.61
N VAL A 8 19.87 -6.59 6.43
CA VAL A 8 19.71 -7.44 5.25
C VAL A 8 19.66 -6.47 4.08
N GLN A 9 20.79 -6.28 3.41
CA GLN A 9 20.82 -5.76 2.05
C GLN A 9 20.12 -6.81 1.18
N ALA A 10 18.79 -6.77 1.20
CA ALA A 10 17.98 -7.45 0.22
C ALA A 10 18.34 -6.80 -1.12
N SER A 11 18.82 -7.61 -2.06
CA SER A 11 18.87 -7.24 -3.47
C SER A 11 17.67 -6.37 -3.83
N THR A 12 17.90 -5.25 -4.50
CA THR A 12 16.90 -4.28 -5.01
C THR A 12 15.91 -4.95 -5.97
N LYS A 13 15.09 -5.85 -5.45
CA LYS A 13 14.07 -6.60 -6.17
C LYS A 13 12.80 -6.46 -5.35
N CYS A 14 11.77 -5.96 -6.02
CA CYS A 14 10.45 -5.84 -5.43
C CYS A 14 9.92 -7.20 -5.02
N HIS A 15 9.16 -7.25 -3.94
CA HIS A 15 8.54 -8.50 -3.50
C HIS A 15 7.49 -8.93 -4.53
N ASP A 16 7.73 -10.05 -5.22
CA ASP A 16 6.89 -10.50 -6.33
C ASP A 16 5.77 -11.47 -5.90
N VAL A 17 5.81 -11.93 -4.66
CA VAL A 17 4.89 -12.94 -4.13
C VAL A 17 4.01 -12.28 -3.10
N CYS A 18 2.69 -12.42 -3.20
CA CYS A 18 1.79 -11.95 -2.14
C CYS A 18 0.86 -13.08 -1.70
N PRO A 19 0.43 -13.09 -0.43
CA PRO A 19 -0.59 -14.02 0.02
C PRO A 19 -1.87 -13.77 -0.78
N ARG A 20 -2.60 -14.84 -1.11
CA ARG A 20 -3.91 -14.79 -1.78
C ARG A 20 -5.05 -14.39 -0.83
N VAL A 21 -4.74 -13.64 0.23
CA VAL A 21 -5.73 -13.12 1.18
C VAL A 21 -6.32 -11.84 0.58
N TYR A 22 -7.65 -11.81 0.47
CA TYR A 22 -8.38 -10.65 -0.02
C TYR A 22 -8.73 -9.73 1.14
N ARG A 23 -7.96 -8.64 1.29
CA ARG A 23 -8.14 -7.59 2.31
C ARG A 23 -7.95 -6.27 1.61
N VAL A 24 -8.98 -5.85 0.88
CA VAL A 24 -8.88 -4.69 0.00
C VAL A 24 -8.50 -3.43 0.75
N VAL A 25 -7.67 -2.61 0.13
CA VAL A 25 -7.29 -1.30 0.64
C VAL A 25 -7.47 -0.26 -0.47
N CYS A 26 -7.93 0.91 -0.09
CA CYS A 26 -7.89 2.09 -0.93
C CYS A 26 -6.64 2.86 -0.58
N ALA A 27 -5.85 3.18 -1.60
CA ALA A 27 -4.67 4.00 -1.44
C ALA A 27 -4.69 5.17 -2.41
N GLN A 28 -4.06 6.27 -2.03
CA GLN A 28 -3.96 7.49 -2.81
C GLN A 28 -2.50 7.79 -3.15
N HIS A 29 -2.28 8.27 -4.36
CA HIS A 29 -1.00 8.80 -4.81
C HIS A 29 -1.27 9.95 -5.78
N ASP A 30 -0.70 11.12 -5.51
CA ASP A 30 -0.83 12.32 -6.36
C ASP A 30 -2.29 12.70 -6.69
N GLY A 31 -3.19 12.57 -5.70
CA GLY A 31 -4.62 12.87 -5.88
C GLY A 31 -5.42 11.79 -6.59
N CYS A 32 -4.79 10.71 -7.04
CA CYS A 32 -5.48 9.55 -7.63
C CYS A 32 -5.69 8.45 -6.59
N PHE A 33 -6.94 8.00 -6.44
CA PHE A 33 -7.29 6.86 -5.59
C PHE A 33 -7.29 5.56 -6.39
N ARG A 34 -6.80 4.48 -5.79
CA ARG A 34 -6.78 3.15 -6.39
C ARG A 34 -7.01 2.06 -5.34
N THR A 35 -7.85 1.09 -5.68
CA THR A 35 -8.07 -0.10 -4.85
C THR A 35 -7.00 -1.15 -5.14
N PHE A 36 -6.42 -1.73 -4.09
CA PHE A 36 -5.52 -2.88 -4.16
C PHE A 36 -6.15 -4.08 -3.44
N ALA A 37 -5.87 -5.30 -3.91
CA ALA A 37 -6.44 -6.53 -3.35
C ALA A 37 -5.97 -6.82 -1.91
N ASN A 38 -4.78 -6.32 -1.56
CA ASN A 38 -4.23 -6.26 -0.21
C ASN A 38 -3.01 -5.31 -0.16
N ILE A 39 -2.53 -5.05 1.06
CA ILE A 39 -1.37 -4.21 1.33
C ILE A 39 -0.09 -4.69 0.64
N CYS A 40 0.16 -6.00 0.61
CA CYS A 40 1.35 -6.57 -0.05
C CYS A 40 1.37 -6.23 -1.55
N VAL A 41 0.21 -6.36 -2.23
CA VAL A 41 0.09 -6.03 -3.65
C VAL A 41 0.34 -4.55 -3.89
N MET A 42 -0.10 -3.67 -2.97
CA MET A 42 0.18 -2.24 -3.03
C MET A 42 1.68 -1.95 -2.87
N GLU A 43 2.35 -2.55 -1.89
CA GLU A 43 3.79 -2.36 -1.65
C GLU A 43 4.63 -2.88 -2.83
N MET A 44 4.29 -4.06 -3.36
CA MET A 44 4.89 -4.57 -4.60
C MET A 44 4.72 -3.57 -5.74
N TYR A 45 3.52 -3.04 -5.93
CA TYR A 45 3.22 -2.08 -6.99
C TYR A 45 4.04 -0.78 -6.82
N ASN A 46 4.09 -0.24 -5.60
CA ASN A 46 4.90 0.93 -5.27
C ASN A 46 6.36 0.72 -5.65
N CYS A 47 6.93 -0.43 -5.27
CA CYS A 47 8.30 -0.77 -5.61
C CYS A 47 8.51 -0.90 -7.13
N LYS A 48 7.65 -1.66 -7.83
CA LYS A 48 7.82 -1.96 -9.27
C LYS A 48 7.69 -0.74 -10.15
N TYR A 49 6.74 0.13 -9.83
CA TYR A 49 6.38 1.27 -10.67
C TYR A 49 6.90 2.60 -10.12
N GLN A 50 7.74 2.57 -9.08
CA GLN A 50 8.26 3.76 -8.40
C GLN A 50 7.13 4.72 -8.00
N LYS A 51 6.07 4.14 -7.43
CA LYS A 51 4.90 4.86 -6.92
C LYS A 51 4.92 4.89 -5.40
N ALA A 52 4.20 5.85 -4.82
CA ALA A 52 4.11 6.03 -3.38
C ALA A 52 2.64 6.07 -2.93
N TYR A 53 1.86 5.05 -3.30
CA TYR A 53 0.49 4.90 -2.81
C TYR A 53 0.48 4.76 -1.29
N GLN A 54 -0.28 5.63 -0.63
CA GLN A 54 -0.50 5.63 0.81
C GLN A 54 -1.91 5.12 1.10
N ILE A 55 -2.04 4.21 2.06
CA ILE A 55 -3.34 3.69 2.45
C ILE A 55 -4.17 4.80 3.07
N VAL A 56 -5.37 4.94 2.55
CA VAL A 56 -6.37 5.90 2.97
C VAL A 56 -7.49 5.21 3.75
N SER A 57 -7.85 3.99 3.34
CA SER A 57 -8.91 3.21 3.97
C SER A 57 -8.68 1.71 3.79
N GLU A 58 -9.11 0.91 4.76
CA GLU A 58 -9.10 -0.56 4.72
C GLU A 58 -10.31 -1.14 3.95
N LYS A 59 -10.84 -0.38 2.99
CA LYS A 59 -11.96 -0.72 2.12
C LYS A 59 -11.63 -0.32 0.68
N ALA A 60 -12.38 -0.82 -0.30
CA ALA A 60 -12.25 -0.38 -1.69
C ALA A 60 -12.60 1.11 -1.86
N CYS A 61 -11.95 1.81 -2.80
CA CYS A 61 -12.17 3.25 -3.01
C CYS A 61 -13.61 3.60 -3.40
N GLU A 62 -14.31 2.70 -4.11
CA GLU A 62 -15.72 2.87 -4.48
C GLU A 62 -16.67 2.84 -3.28
N ILE A 63 -16.25 2.24 -2.17
CA ILE A 63 -17.03 2.15 -0.92
C ILE A 63 -16.81 3.39 -0.07
N ILE A 64 -15.81 4.22 -0.39
CA ILE A 64 -15.55 5.47 0.33
C ILE A 64 -16.62 6.48 -0.09
N SER A 65 -17.52 6.80 0.83
CA SER A 65 -18.51 7.86 0.60
C SER A 65 -17.82 9.22 0.50
N ASN A 66 -18.43 10.20 -0.19
CA ASN A 66 -17.93 11.58 -0.24
C ASN A 66 -17.63 12.18 1.14
N LYS A 67 -18.36 11.73 2.19
CA LYS A 67 -18.13 12.15 3.58
C LYS A 67 -16.83 11.60 4.18
N GLU A 68 -16.40 10.42 3.74
CA GLU A 68 -15.10 9.85 4.12
C GLU A 68 -13.96 10.44 3.28
N LEU A 69 -14.23 10.81 2.02
CA LEU A 69 -13.27 11.57 1.20
C LEU A 69 -12.95 12.94 1.84
N GLN A 70 -13.97 13.68 2.27
CA GLN A 70 -13.81 15.00 2.92
C GLN A 70 -13.04 14.95 4.25
N LYS A 71 -12.99 13.79 4.93
CA LYS A 71 -12.19 13.62 6.16
C LYS A 71 -10.69 13.48 5.90
N LEU A 72 -10.28 13.29 4.65
CA LEU A 72 -8.88 13.10 4.26
C LEU A 72 -8.24 14.39 3.75
N GLU A 73 -9.05 15.43 3.52
CA GLU A 73 -8.62 16.78 3.11
C GLU A 73 -8.52 17.75 4.31
N LEU A 74 -8.64 17.26 5.55
CA LEU A 74 -8.63 18.04 6.80
C LEU A 74 -7.40 17.73 7.66
#